data_AF-A0A4R8T2P3-F1
#
_entry.id   AF-A0A4R8T2P3-F1
#
_cell.length_a   1.000
_cell.length_b   1.000
_cell.length_c   1.000
_cell.angle_alpha   90.00
_cell.angle_beta   90.00
_cell.angle_gamma   90.00
#
_symmetry.space_group_name_H-M   'P 1'
#
loop_
_entity.id
_entity.type
_entity.pdbx_description
1 polymer ?
#
loop_
_entity_poly.entity_id
_entity_poly.type
_entity_poly.pdbx_seq_one_letter_code
_entity_poly.pdbx_strand_id
1 'polypeptide(L)'
;MEELSFGPEWNMGTMDLSSLQAQFDVFGAESTYVVAENESQKRQEHEAAKPTTSRSNDTSRDSWEPENERNHEVERQNLAVEGTLQVPPMPINTRPSPYELSLSSIARNSIIGMILKTTSEAKAAEILGFFPGLQTLNSLLAFYTQYWERATIDNFVHLPTLQLDSSKPELLASMIAIGALQTQSTVAHKFGYALQEVVRTSTFRTWEEKNSNSRDISLTQGFLIQQRVAFFSGIQRKVTFAEACYKCLEILIKNGGHLKGGMQSNEISLEDISNASGEALEHLWRKWSTIESQRRLVYAAYITEAHVSMSRHLQLTSPYFDVDV
;
A
#
# COMPACT_ATOMS: atom_id res chain seq x y z
N MET A 1 -33.74 -12.48 25.76
CA MET A 1 -33.99 -11.36 24.83
C MET A 1 -33.75 -10.11 25.66
N GLU A 2 -32.50 -9.67 25.69
CA GLU A 2 -32.06 -8.45 26.37
C GLU A 2 -31.33 -7.63 25.32
N GLU A 3 -31.84 -6.43 25.04
CA GLU A 3 -31.25 -5.46 24.12
C GLU A 3 -30.07 -4.79 24.80
N LEU A 4 -28.89 -4.84 24.16
CA LEU A 4 -27.74 -4.04 24.57
C LEU A 4 -27.90 -2.62 24.01
N SER A 5 -28.16 -1.65 24.89
CA SER A 5 -28.16 -0.23 24.53
C SER A 5 -26.71 0.30 24.48
N PHE A 6 -26.28 0.82 23.33
CA PHE A 6 -25.01 1.52 23.21
C PHE A 6 -25.13 2.95 23.75
N GLY A 7 -24.28 3.30 24.72
CA GLY A 7 -24.18 4.64 25.31
C GLY A 7 -23.55 5.69 24.37
N PRO A 8 -23.60 6.98 24.76
CA PRO A 8 -23.37 8.15 23.89
C PRO A 8 -21.89 8.44 23.55
N GLU A 9 -20.98 7.48 23.70
CA GLU A 9 -19.52 7.73 23.65
C GLU A 9 -18.91 7.66 22.24
N TRP A 10 -19.70 7.30 21.21
CA TRP A 10 -19.27 7.25 19.80
C TRP A 10 -19.63 8.52 19.02
N ASN A 11 -19.47 9.69 19.63
CA ASN A 11 -19.60 10.95 18.89
C ASN A 11 -18.32 11.22 18.09
N MET A 12 -18.37 11.03 16.76
CA MET A 12 -17.27 11.34 15.84
C MET A 12 -16.76 12.79 15.96
N GLY A 13 -17.53 13.70 16.56
CA GLY A 13 -17.11 15.08 16.80
C GLY A 13 -16.07 15.28 17.91
N THR A 14 -15.78 14.28 18.73
CA THR A 14 -14.81 14.38 19.85
C THR A 14 -13.54 13.54 19.65
N MET A 15 -13.38 12.90 18.49
CA MET A 15 -12.16 12.16 18.17
C MET A 15 -10.98 13.13 17.99
N ASP A 16 -9.90 12.90 18.72
CA ASP A 16 -8.66 13.66 18.58
C ASP A 16 -7.95 13.28 17.26
N LEU A 17 -8.15 14.13 16.25
CA LEU A 17 -7.54 13.99 14.92
C LEU A 17 -6.10 14.54 14.87
N SER A 18 -5.51 14.94 16.01
CA SER A 18 -4.12 15.44 16.06
C SER A 18 -3.11 14.44 15.50
N SER A 19 -3.38 13.15 15.61
CA SER A 19 -2.56 12.06 15.04
C SER A 19 -2.57 12.02 13.51
N LEU A 20 -3.69 12.38 12.88
CA LEU A 20 -3.81 12.51 11.43
C LEU A 20 -3.17 13.82 10.95
N GLN A 21 -3.36 14.92 11.70
CA GLN A 21 -2.71 16.20 11.41
C GLN A 21 -1.18 16.10 11.46
N ALA A 22 -0.63 15.38 12.44
CA ALA A 22 0.81 15.14 12.55
C ALA A 22 1.39 14.35 11.35
N GLN A 23 0.59 13.53 10.66
CA GLN A 23 1.02 12.85 9.44
C GLN A 23 1.06 13.78 8.22
N PHE A 24 0.22 14.82 8.18
CA PHE A 24 0.22 15.82 7.10
C PHE A 24 1.25 16.93 7.33
N ASP A 25 1.50 17.33 8.58
CA ASP A 25 2.45 18.41 8.91
C ASP A 25 3.92 18.02 8.64
N VAL A 26 4.26 16.72 8.62
CA VAL A 26 5.59 16.24 8.23
C VAL A 26 5.89 16.49 6.74
N PHE A 27 4.86 16.73 5.92
CA PHE A 27 4.98 17.03 4.49
C PHE A 27 4.76 18.52 4.15
N GLY A 28 4.46 19.36 5.13
CA GLY A 28 3.95 20.72 4.91
C GLY A 28 4.67 21.79 5.72
N ALA A 29 5.98 21.96 5.53
CA ALA A 29 6.69 23.11 6.07
C ALA A 29 7.54 23.79 4.98
N GLU A 30 6.84 24.46 4.05
CA GLU A 30 7.24 25.75 3.46
C GLU A 30 6.17 26.23 2.48
N SER A 31 5.10 26.86 2.99
CA SER A 31 4.39 27.90 2.23
C SER A 31 3.53 28.73 3.19
N THR A 32 4.02 29.93 3.50
CA THR A 32 3.31 30.90 4.34
C THR A 32 2.30 31.65 3.48
N TYR A 33 1.01 31.39 3.63
CA TYR A 33 -0.03 32.26 3.11
C TYR A 33 -0.57 33.14 4.24
N VAL A 34 -0.40 34.45 4.08
CA VAL A 34 -0.93 35.49 4.97
C VAL A 34 -2.44 35.57 4.77
N VAL A 35 -3.20 35.31 5.83
CA VAL A 35 -4.65 35.56 5.88
C VAL A 35 -4.84 37.06 6.16
N ALA A 36 -5.35 37.79 5.18
CA ALA A 36 -5.91 39.12 5.40
C ALA A 36 -7.42 38.99 5.64
N GLU A 37 -7.85 39.34 6.85
CA GLU A 37 -9.25 39.54 7.20
C GLU A 37 -9.82 40.80 6.53
N ASN A 38 -11.16 40.84 6.44
CA ASN A 38 -12.02 41.97 6.08
C ASN A 38 -12.12 42.34 4.59
N GLU A 39 -13.27 42.05 3.96
CA GLU A 39 -14.36 43.03 3.99
C GLU A 39 -15.63 42.52 3.28
N SER A 40 -16.66 42.36 4.11
CA SER A 40 -18.07 42.17 3.81
C SER A 40 -18.70 43.44 3.20
N GLN A 41 -18.08 44.06 2.20
CA GLN A 41 -18.56 45.30 1.58
C GLN A 41 -18.17 45.35 0.09
N LYS A 42 -18.86 44.53 -0.72
CA LYS A 42 -19.13 44.81 -2.16
C LYS A 42 -20.19 43.87 -2.76
N ARG A 43 -21.14 43.41 -1.94
CA ARG A 43 -22.42 42.86 -2.40
C ARG A 43 -23.41 44.00 -2.50
N GLN A 44 -23.37 44.71 -3.62
CA GLN A 44 -24.34 45.64 -4.20
C GLN A 44 -23.51 46.62 -5.03
N GLU A 45 -24.00 47.01 -6.21
CA GLU A 45 -23.29 47.74 -7.26
C GLU A 45 -22.39 46.89 -8.17
N HIS A 46 -23.02 46.06 -9.02
CA HIS A 46 -22.89 46.19 -10.48
C HIS A 46 -23.78 45.16 -11.19
N GLU A 47 -25.09 45.27 -11.00
CA GLU A 47 -26.09 44.71 -11.90
C GLU A 47 -26.39 45.76 -12.97
N ALA A 48 -25.44 45.99 -13.89
CA ALA A 48 -25.63 46.66 -15.18
C ALA A 48 -24.28 46.83 -15.89
N ALA A 49 -23.86 45.80 -16.62
CA ALA A 49 -23.07 45.89 -17.86
C ALA A 49 -22.76 44.46 -18.31
N LYS A 50 -23.18 44.09 -19.51
CA LYS A 50 -22.56 42.98 -20.26
C LYS A 50 -21.30 43.53 -20.91
N PRO A 51 -20.10 42.99 -20.63
CA PRO A 51 -19.03 42.96 -21.60
C PRO A 51 -18.91 41.54 -22.14
N THR A 52 -18.96 41.44 -23.46
CA THR A 52 -18.53 40.29 -24.23
C THR A 52 -17.04 40.09 -23.98
N THR A 53 -16.67 39.18 -23.08
CA THR A 53 -15.29 38.74 -22.91
C THR A 53 -15.24 37.22 -22.95
N SER A 54 -14.40 36.73 -23.86
CA SER A 54 -14.05 35.34 -24.11
C SER A 54 -14.16 34.46 -22.87
N ARG A 55 -14.94 33.39 -23.01
CA ARG A 55 -14.91 32.21 -22.15
C ARG A 55 -13.45 31.74 -22.07
N SER A 56 -12.71 32.22 -21.07
CA SER A 56 -11.44 31.61 -20.70
C SER A 56 -11.79 30.20 -20.31
N ASN A 57 -11.30 29.24 -21.09
CA ASN A 57 -11.43 27.83 -20.79
C ASN A 57 -10.95 27.63 -19.35
N ASP A 58 -11.92 27.42 -18.48
CA ASP A 58 -11.74 26.78 -17.20
C ASP A 58 -11.14 25.42 -17.56
N THR A 59 -9.80 25.33 -17.54
CA THR A 59 -9.09 24.07 -17.70
C THR A 59 -9.53 23.24 -16.52
N SER A 60 -10.57 22.43 -16.75
CA SER A 60 -11.12 21.54 -15.75
C SER A 60 -9.96 20.73 -15.19
N ARG A 61 -10.01 20.46 -13.90
CA ARG A 61 -9.11 19.55 -13.16
C ARG A 61 -8.99 18.13 -13.76
N ASP A 62 -9.60 17.87 -14.92
CA ASP A 62 -9.77 16.58 -15.59
C ASP A 62 -9.00 16.43 -16.91
N SER A 63 -8.23 17.42 -17.36
CA SER A 63 -7.54 17.33 -18.67
C SER A 63 -6.18 16.61 -18.61
N TRP A 64 -6.06 15.48 -17.94
CA TRP A 64 -4.88 14.63 -18.12
C TRP A 64 -5.00 13.86 -19.44
N GLU A 65 -4.08 14.11 -20.37
CA GLU A 65 -3.98 13.36 -21.62
C GLU A 65 -2.90 12.26 -21.52
N PRO A 66 -3.22 11.00 -21.89
CA PRO A 66 -2.23 9.93 -21.93
C PRO A 66 -1.10 10.25 -22.92
N GLU A 67 0.12 10.40 -22.43
CA GLU A 67 1.31 10.57 -23.28
C GLU A 67 1.80 9.20 -23.78
N ASN A 68 2.07 9.08 -25.09
CA ASN A 68 2.57 7.84 -25.71
C ASN A 68 3.93 7.37 -25.15
N GLU A 69 4.75 8.32 -24.68
CA GLU A 69 6.11 8.05 -24.20
C GLU A 69 6.16 7.67 -22.72
N ARG A 70 5.12 7.96 -21.93
CA ARG A 70 5.06 7.63 -20.50
C ARG A 70 4.39 6.27 -20.26
N ASN A 71 5.05 5.21 -20.71
CA ASN A 71 4.63 3.85 -20.43
C ASN A 71 5.46 3.18 -19.33
N HIS A 72 4.98 2.04 -18.86
CA HIS A 72 5.61 1.28 -17.78
C HIS A 72 7.02 0.74 -18.13
N GLU A 73 7.34 0.54 -19.42
CA GLU A 73 8.66 0.07 -19.86
C GLU A 73 9.74 1.13 -19.66
N VAL A 74 9.40 2.42 -19.84
CA VAL A 74 10.34 3.53 -19.59
C VAL A 74 10.75 3.62 -18.12
N GLU A 75 9.86 3.24 -17.20
CA GLU A 75 10.17 3.20 -15.77
C GLU A 75 11.09 2.01 -15.40
N ARG A 76 11.12 0.94 -16.21
CA ARG A 76 11.91 -0.28 -15.91
C ARG A 76 13.41 -0.05 -15.89
N GLN A 77 13.92 0.98 -16.56
CA GLN A 77 15.33 1.37 -16.44
C GLN A 77 15.71 1.73 -15.00
N ASN A 78 14.76 2.20 -14.18
CA ASN A 78 15.01 2.52 -12.77
C ASN A 78 15.13 1.27 -11.89
N LEU A 79 15.04 0.05 -12.44
CA LEU A 79 15.34 -1.19 -11.74
C LEU A 79 16.84 -1.52 -11.80
N ALA A 80 17.56 -0.93 -12.77
CA ALA A 80 18.99 -1.09 -13.01
C ALA A 80 19.78 0.04 -12.32
N VAL A 81 19.85 0.02 -10.98
CA VAL A 81 20.40 1.13 -10.16
C VAL A 81 21.62 0.76 -9.33
N GLU A 82 22.14 -0.46 -9.44
CA GLU A 82 23.35 -0.89 -8.73
C GLU A 82 24.52 0.06 -9.02
N GLY A 83 25.20 0.51 -7.97
CA GLY A 83 26.27 1.52 -8.04
C GLY A 83 25.81 2.98 -7.96
N THR A 84 24.56 3.29 -8.32
CA THR A 84 23.99 4.65 -8.18
C THR A 84 23.08 4.78 -6.96
N LEU A 85 22.44 3.69 -6.56
CA LEU A 85 21.59 3.65 -5.38
C LEU A 85 22.44 3.57 -4.11
N GLN A 86 22.64 4.72 -3.48
CA GLN A 86 23.14 4.80 -2.11
C GLN A 86 21.95 4.91 -1.16
N VAL A 87 21.74 3.87 -0.35
CA VAL A 87 20.70 3.88 0.68
C VAL A 87 21.25 4.68 1.86
N PRO A 88 20.61 5.81 2.24
CA PRO A 88 21.06 6.59 3.38
C PRO A 88 20.94 5.76 4.66
N PRO A 89 21.76 6.03 5.68
CA PRO A 89 21.59 5.39 6.98
C PRO A 89 20.22 5.75 7.56
N MET A 90 19.66 4.82 8.34
CA MET A 90 18.44 5.11 9.10
C MET A 90 18.66 6.35 9.99
N PRO A 91 17.67 7.25 10.13
CA PRO A 91 17.81 8.40 11.02
C PRO A 91 18.15 7.97 12.45
N ILE A 92 19.07 8.69 13.11
CA ILE A 92 19.62 8.33 14.43
C ILE A 92 18.54 8.25 15.52
N ASN A 93 17.45 9.01 15.38
CA ASN A 93 16.35 9.08 16.36
C ASN A 93 15.22 8.09 16.09
N THR A 94 15.39 7.15 15.15
CA THR A 94 14.35 6.15 14.88
C THR A 94 14.52 4.96 15.81
N ARG A 95 13.48 4.64 16.59
CA ARG A 95 13.46 3.42 17.40
C ARG A 95 13.61 2.22 16.46
N PRO A 96 14.66 1.38 16.61
CA PRO A 96 14.88 0.26 15.71
C PRO A 96 13.70 -0.70 15.78
N SER A 97 13.27 -1.18 14.61
CA SER A 97 12.31 -2.27 14.51
C SER A 97 12.87 -3.50 15.24
N PRO A 98 12.08 -4.17 16.10
CA PRO A 98 12.50 -5.43 16.71
C PRO A 98 12.57 -6.58 15.68
N TYR A 99 12.02 -6.36 14.49
CA TYR A 99 12.03 -7.32 13.39
C TYR A 99 13.17 -7.02 12.42
N GLU A 100 14.20 -7.86 12.48
CA GLU A 100 15.28 -7.90 11.50
C GLU A 100 14.94 -8.86 10.38
N LEU A 101 14.48 -8.31 9.25
CA LEU A 101 14.20 -9.06 8.05
C LEU A 101 15.45 -9.11 7.17
N SER A 102 15.82 -10.31 6.71
CA SER A 102 16.95 -10.51 5.79
C SER A 102 16.56 -11.41 4.63
N LEU A 103 16.62 -10.88 3.42
CA LEU A 103 16.41 -11.64 2.19
C LEU A 103 17.54 -12.65 1.98
N SER A 104 17.17 -13.85 1.55
CA SER A 104 18.10 -14.83 1.01
C SER A 104 18.39 -14.54 -0.47
N SER A 105 19.45 -15.16 -1.00
CA SER A 105 19.72 -15.16 -2.44
C SER A 105 18.56 -15.78 -3.25
N ILE A 106 17.85 -16.75 -2.68
CA ILE A 106 16.71 -17.42 -3.33
C ILE A 106 15.55 -16.41 -3.47
N ALA A 107 15.22 -15.70 -2.39
CA ALA A 107 14.20 -14.65 -2.39
C ALA A 107 14.55 -13.50 -3.34
N ARG A 108 15.82 -13.06 -3.38
CA ARG A 108 16.27 -12.06 -4.36
C ARG A 108 16.09 -12.55 -5.79
N ASN A 109 16.48 -13.79 -6.07
CA ASN A 109 16.39 -14.34 -7.41
C ASN A 109 14.94 -14.58 -7.86
N SER A 110 14.01 -14.86 -6.93
CA SER A 110 12.59 -14.96 -7.26
C SER A 110 12.01 -13.60 -7.68
N ILE A 111 12.45 -12.50 -7.05
CA ILE A 111 12.10 -11.13 -7.46
C ILE A 111 12.66 -10.83 -8.86
N ILE A 112 13.92 -11.19 -9.12
CA ILE A 112 14.50 -11.03 -10.47
C ILE A 112 13.70 -11.83 -11.50
N GLY A 113 13.37 -13.09 -11.21
CA GLY A 113 12.56 -13.92 -12.10
C GLY A 113 11.19 -13.31 -12.39
N MET A 114 10.54 -12.73 -11.38
CA MET A 114 9.29 -11.99 -11.52
C MET A 114 9.45 -10.78 -12.44
N ILE A 115 10.49 -9.96 -12.26
CA ILE A 115 10.79 -8.81 -13.10
C ILE A 115 10.99 -9.25 -14.56
N LEU A 116 11.82 -10.27 -14.78
CA LEU A 116 12.14 -10.78 -16.12
C LEU A 116 10.91 -11.28 -16.87
N LYS A 117 9.97 -11.94 -16.18
CA LYS A 117 8.71 -12.38 -16.81
C LYS A 117 7.92 -11.19 -17.38
N THR A 118 7.95 -10.04 -16.73
CA THR A 118 7.14 -8.88 -17.15
C THR A 118 7.91 -7.90 -18.05
N THR A 119 9.20 -8.10 -18.26
CA THR A 119 10.10 -7.14 -18.93
C THR A 119 10.44 -7.59 -20.35
N SER A 120 10.66 -6.64 -21.27
CA SER A 120 11.15 -6.95 -22.61
C SER A 120 12.58 -7.52 -22.60
N GLU A 121 12.93 -8.32 -23.61
CA GLU A 121 14.29 -8.88 -23.74
C GLU A 121 15.37 -7.79 -23.80
N ALA A 122 15.09 -6.65 -24.42
CA ALA A 122 16.03 -5.54 -24.56
C ALA A 122 16.42 -4.93 -23.19
N LYS A 123 15.49 -4.87 -22.24
CA LYS A 123 15.73 -4.31 -20.89
C LYS A 123 16.14 -5.36 -19.87
N ALA A 124 15.84 -6.63 -20.09
CA ALA A 124 16.19 -7.72 -19.20
C ALA A 124 17.69 -7.80 -18.89
N ALA A 125 18.56 -7.66 -19.90
CA ALA A 125 20.01 -7.75 -19.73
C ALA A 125 20.58 -6.61 -18.86
N GLU A 126 20.08 -5.38 -19.07
CA GLU A 126 20.47 -4.20 -18.30
C GLU A 126 20.08 -4.37 -16.82
N ILE A 127 18.85 -4.79 -16.55
CA ILE A 127 18.37 -5.05 -15.19
C ILE A 127 19.19 -6.15 -14.53
N LEU A 128 19.46 -7.26 -15.22
CA LEU A 128 20.25 -8.35 -14.65
C LEU A 128 21.66 -7.92 -14.24
N GLY A 129 22.29 -7.04 -15.03
CA GLY A 129 23.63 -6.52 -14.74
C GLY A 129 23.67 -5.55 -13.55
N PHE A 130 22.61 -4.75 -13.36
CA PHE A 130 22.59 -3.63 -12.41
C PHE A 130 21.43 -3.68 -11.41
N PHE A 131 20.82 -4.84 -11.17
CA PHE A 131 19.79 -4.97 -10.14
C PHE A 131 20.42 -4.94 -8.73
N PRO A 132 19.82 -4.21 -7.76
CA PRO A 132 20.36 -4.07 -6.41
C PRO A 132 20.84 -5.38 -5.76
N GLY A 133 22.02 -5.33 -5.13
CA GLY A 133 22.55 -6.42 -4.30
C GLY A 133 21.74 -6.68 -3.03
N LEU A 134 21.99 -7.81 -2.35
CA LEU A 134 21.27 -8.20 -1.12
C LEU A 134 21.39 -7.15 -0.01
N GLN A 135 22.59 -6.57 0.18
CA GLN A 135 22.82 -5.54 1.19
C GLN A 135 21.91 -4.33 0.99
N THR A 136 21.82 -3.84 -0.25
CA THR A 136 20.97 -2.72 -0.64
C THR A 136 19.49 -3.06 -0.42
N LEU A 137 19.04 -4.22 -0.89
CA LEU A 137 17.65 -4.65 -0.71
C LEU A 137 17.26 -4.84 0.76
N ASN A 138 18.13 -5.42 1.58
CA ASN A 138 17.91 -5.56 3.02
C ASN A 138 17.88 -4.19 3.73
N SER A 139 18.69 -3.24 3.28
CA SER A 139 18.64 -1.87 3.80
C SER A 139 17.28 -1.22 3.50
N LEU A 140 16.76 -1.37 2.28
CA LEU A 140 15.41 -0.91 1.93
C LEU A 140 14.33 -1.64 2.75
N LEU A 141 14.48 -2.95 2.97
CA LEU A 141 13.55 -3.72 3.78
C LEU A 141 13.55 -3.27 5.26
N ALA A 142 14.68 -2.80 5.79
CA ALA A 142 14.74 -2.19 7.12
C ALA A 142 13.96 -0.87 7.19
N PHE A 143 13.98 -0.05 6.14
CA PHE A 143 13.11 1.13 6.05
C PHE A 143 11.63 0.74 6.04
N TYR A 144 11.27 -0.36 5.37
CA TYR A 144 9.92 -0.91 5.42
C TYR A 144 9.53 -1.28 6.85
N THR A 145 10.30 -2.14 7.55
CA THR A 145 9.95 -2.56 8.92
C THR A 145 9.83 -1.38 9.87
N GLN A 146 10.71 -0.39 9.74
CA GLN A 146 10.63 0.85 10.50
C GLN A 146 9.34 1.65 10.25
N TYR A 147 8.89 1.73 8.99
CA TYR A 147 7.66 2.43 8.63
C TYR A 147 6.45 1.76 9.28
N TRP A 148 6.39 0.42 9.29
CA TRP A 148 5.26 -0.33 9.84
C TRP A 148 5.18 -0.32 11.37
N GLU A 149 6.30 -0.16 12.06
CA GLU A 149 6.28 0.10 13.50
C GLU A 149 5.59 1.43 13.85
N ARG A 150 5.60 2.41 12.93
CA ARG A 150 4.94 3.71 13.13
C ARG A 150 3.49 3.72 12.63
N ALA A 151 3.18 2.92 11.61
CA ALA A 151 1.87 2.90 10.97
C ALA A 151 0.93 1.89 11.66
N THR A 152 0.32 2.31 12.77
CA THR A 152 -0.52 1.43 13.63
C THR A 152 -1.77 0.90 12.94
N ILE A 153 -2.42 1.70 12.11
CA ILE A 153 -3.69 1.35 11.43
C ILE A 153 -3.45 0.52 10.16
N ASP A 154 -2.26 0.65 9.57
CA ASP A 154 -1.99 0.07 8.25
C ASP A 154 -1.21 -1.25 8.33
N ASN A 155 -0.69 -1.66 9.50
CA ASN A 155 0.20 -2.81 9.63
C ASN A 155 -0.52 -4.17 9.48
N PHE A 156 -0.78 -4.53 8.23
CA PHE A 156 -1.52 -5.76 7.89
C PHE A 156 -0.64 -6.96 7.55
N VAL A 157 0.65 -6.76 7.28
CA VAL A 157 1.61 -7.85 7.14
C VAL A 157 2.15 -8.19 8.52
N HIS A 158 1.78 -9.36 9.04
CA HIS A 158 2.20 -9.78 10.37
C HIS A 158 3.69 -10.16 10.39
N LEU A 159 4.56 -9.16 10.62
CA LEU A 159 6.02 -9.30 10.63
C LEU A 159 6.55 -10.45 11.50
N PRO A 160 6.02 -10.72 12.72
CA PRO A 160 6.52 -11.80 13.57
C PRO A 160 6.45 -13.19 12.95
N THR A 161 5.53 -13.41 12.00
CA THR A 161 5.31 -14.72 11.36
C THR A 161 5.60 -14.69 9.87
N LEU A 162 6.14 -13.58 9.36
CA LEU A 162 6.49 -13.45 7.97
C LEU A 162 7.71 -14.33 7.65
N GLN A 163 7.56 -15.18 6.65
CA GLN A 163 8.63 -16.00 6.12
C GLN A 163 8.99 -15.52 4.71
N LEU A 164 10.16 -14.89 4.57
CA LEU A 164 10.55 -14.28 3.29
C LEU A 164 10.76 -15.31 2.18
N ASP A 165 11.39 -16.44 2.49
CA ASP A 165 11.74 -17.46 1.49
C ASP A 165 10.52 -18.24 0.94
N SER A 166 9.42 -18.29 1.71
CA SER A 166 8.17 -18.92 1.27
C SER A 166 7.15 -17.91 0.72
N SER A 167 7.44 -16.61 0.84
CA SER A 167 6.59 -15.54 0.33
C SER A 167 6.68 -15.41 -1.19
N LYS A 168 5.61 -14.89 -1.80
CA LYS A 168 5.58 -14.57 -3.22
C LYS A 168 6.51 -13.39 -3.52
N PRO A 169 7.22 -13.40 -4.66
CA PRO A 169 8.10 -12.29 -5.03
C PRO A 169 7.34 -10.96 -5.12
N GLU A 170 6.04 -10.98 -5.44
CA GLU A 170 5.17 -9.81 -5.44
C GLU A 170 5.10 -9.13 -4.07
N LEU A 171 4.98 -9.89 -2.97
CA LEU A 171 4.98 -9.34 -1.62
C LEU A 171 6.34 -8.72 -1.31
N LEU A 172 7.40 -9.49 -1.50
CA LEU A 172 8.76 -9.06 -1.18
C LEU A 172 9.14 -7.78 -1.93
N ALA A 173 8.86 -7.75 -3.24
CA ALA A 173 9.10 -6.59 -4.08
C ALA A 173 8.27 -5.37 -3.64
N SER A 174 7.02 -5.57 -3.22
CA SER A 174 6.19 -4.48 -2.71
C SER A 174 6.69 -3.92 -1.38
N MET A 175 7.19 -4.78 -0.50
CA MET A 175 7.79 -4.36 0.76
C MET A 175 9.05 -3.52 0.51
N ILE A 176 9.92 -3.98 -0.37
CA ILE A 176 11.11 -3.25 -0.81
C ILE A 176 10.73 -1.91 -1.47
N ALA A 177 9.67 -1.89 -2.29
CA ALA A 177 9.20 -0.67 -2.95
C ALA A 177 8.74 0.39 -1.94
N ILE A 178 7.93 0.02 -0.95
CA ILE A 178 7.59 0.94 0.16
C ILE A 178 8.86 1.37 0.89
N GLY A 179 9.75 0.44 1.25
CA GLY A 179 11.00 0.77 1.93
C GLY A 179 11.84 1.80 1.18
N ALA A 180 11.92 1.68 -0.14
CA ALA A 180 12.59 2.63 -1.02
C ALA A 180 11.97 4.03 -0.94
N LEU A 181 10.63 4.11 -0.92
CA LEU A 181 9.88 5.36 -0.81
C LEU A 181 10.00 6.03 0.56
N GLN A 182 10.36 5.27 1.59
CA GLN A 182 10.60 5.80 2.94
C GLN A 182 12.02 6.35 3.14
N THR A 183 12.89 6.21 2.13
CA THR A 183 14.21 6.84 2.14
C THR A 183 14.14 8.31 1.72
N GLN A 184 15.22 9.06 1.97
CA GLN A 184 15.40 10.42 1.44
C GLN A 184 16.10 10.44 0.06
N SER A 185 16.11 9.31 -0.66
CA SER A 185 16.82 9.17 -1.93
C SER A 185 15.86 9.18 -3.13
N THR A 186 16.03 10.14 -4.03
CA THR A 186 15.23 10.23 -5.26
C THR A 186 15.46 9.03 -6.20
N VAL A 187 16.67 8.47 -6.20
CA VAL A 187 16.99 7.24 -6.95
C VAL A 187 16.22 6.05 -6.37
N ALA A 188 16.17 5.94 -5.04
CA ALA A 188 15.39 4.90 -4.37
C ALA A 188 13.90 5.05 -4.66
N HIS A 189 13.37 6.28 -4.69
CA HIS A 189 11.96 6.52 -5.03
C HIS A 189 11.63 6.05 -6.45
N LYS A 190 12.46 6.41 -7.44
CA LYS A 190 12.30 5.94 -8.83
C LYS A 190 12.36 4.41 -8.92
N PHE A 191 13.29 3.79 -8.20
CA PHE A 191 13.38 2.33 -8.09
C PHE A 191 12.11 1.73 -7.47
N GLY A 192 11.62 2.28 -6.36
CA GLY A 192 10.41 1.82 -5.69
C GLY A 192 9.16 1.90 -6.57
N TYR A 193 8.98 3.00 -7.31
CA TYR A 193 7.87 3.15 -8.24
C TYR A 193 7.95 2.20 -9.45
N ALA A 194 9.15 1.95 -9.96
CA ALA A 194 9.35 0.97 -11.02
C ALA A 194 9.07 -0.46 -10.53
N LEU A 195 9.52 -0.79 -9.32
CA LEU A 195 9.29 -2.10 -8.72
C LEU A 195 7.80 -2.33 -8.41
N GLN A 196 7.10 -1.30 -7.91
CA GLN A 196 5.65 -1.32 -7.73
C GLN A 196 4.90 -1.64 -9.03
N GLU A 197 5.30 -1.03 -10.15
CA GLU A 197 4.66 -1.28 -11.45
C GLU A 197 4.87 -2.72 -11.93
N VAL A 198 6.06 -3.27 -11.69
CA VAL A 198 6.34 -4.69 -11.95
C VAL A 198 5.42 -5.58 -11.11
N VAL A 199 5.26 -5.29 -9.82
CA VAL A 199 4.34 -6.06 -8.97
C VAL A 199 2.94 -6.02 -9.56
N ARG A 200 2.42 -4.84 -9.89
CA ARG A 200 1.07 -4.68 -10.48
C ARG A 200 0.86 -5.60 -11.68
N THR A 201 1.79 -5.61 -12.63
CA THR A 201 1.69 -6.44 -13.83
C THR A 201 1.90 -7.93 -13.55
N SER A 202 2.85 -8.27 -12.67
CA SER A 202 3.12 -9.66 -12.29
C SER A 202 1.95 -10.29 -11.55
N THR A 203 1.28 -9.56 -10.66
CA THR A 203 0.19 -10.13 -9.86
C THR A 203 -0.94 -10.67 -10.73
N PHE A 204 -1.41 -9.88 -11.71
CA PHE A 204 -2.45 -10.34 -12.64
C PHE A 204 -2.01 -11.55 -13.44
N ARG A 205 -0.78 -11.53 -13.97
CA ARG A 205 -0.21 -12.67 -14.67
C ARG A 205 -0.14 -13.93 -13.79
N THR A 206 0.30 -13.80 -12.54
CA THR A 206 0.42 -14.91 -11.59
C THR A 206 -0.95 -15.51 -11.26
N TRP A 207 -2.01 -14.71 -11.18
CA TRP A 207 -3.37 -15.23 -11.02
C TRP A 207 -3.86 -15.96 -12.27
N GLU A 208 -3.64 -15.41 -13.46
CA GLU A 208 -4.05 -16.03 -14.73
C GLU A 208 -3.30 -17.34 -15.01
N GLU A 209 -1.98 -17.39 -14.74
CA GLU A 209 -1.16 -18.59 -14.91
C GLU A 209 -1.68 -19.74 -14.02
N LYS A 210 -2.20 -19.42 -12.83
CA LYS A 210 -2.71 -20.41 -11.89
C LYS A 210 -3.73 -19.79 -10.95
N ASN A 211 -5.01 -20.00 -11.24
CA ASN A 211 -6.14 -19.45 -10.47
C ASN A 211 -6.10 -19.78 -8.97
N SER A 212 -5.52 -20.91 -8.55
CA SER A 212 -5.40 -21.24 -7.12
C SER A 212 -4.54 -20.24 -6.34
N ASN A 213 -3.71 -19.43 -7.02
CA ASN A 213 -2.95 -18.35 -6.41
C ASN A 213 -3.84 -17.25 -5.83
N SER A 214 -5.13 -17.20 -6.17
CA SER A 214 -6.09 -16.31 -5.50
C SER A 214 -6.23 -16.58 -4.00
N ARG A 215 -5.87 -17.80 -3.55
CA ARG A 215 -5.86 -18.19 -2.13
C ARG A 215 -4.54 -17.87 -1.42
N ASP A 216 -3.53 -17.42 -2.16
CA ASP A 216 -2.22 -17.12 -1.62
C ASP A 216 -2.23 -15.71 -1.00
N ILE A 217 -2.11 -15.66 0.32
CA ILE A 217 -2.18 -14.41 1.07
C ILE A 217 -1.03 -13.46 0.71
N SER A 218 0.16 -14.00 0.43
CA SER A 218 1.34 -13.20 0.10
C SER A 218 1.11 -12.45 -1.20
N LEU A 219 0.54 -13.12 -2.20
CA LEU A 219 0.20 -12.48 -3.46
C LEU A 219 -0.83 -11.35 -3.29
N THR A 220 -1.89 -11.58 -2.52
CA THR A 220 -2.94 -10.58 -2.27
C THR A 220 -2.43 -9.41 -1.41
N GLN A 221 -1.58 -9.68 -0.41
CA GLN A 221 -0.90 -8.64 0.37
C GLN A 221 0.03 -7.80 -0.51
N GLY A 222 0.82 -8.43 -1.39
CA GLY A 222 1.66 -7.71 -2.36
C GLY A 222 0.84 -6.81 -3.27
N PHE A 223 -0.30 -7.31 -3.76
CA PHE A 223 -1.23 -6.51 -4.55
C PHE A 223 -1.81 -5.31 -3.78
N LEU A 224 -2.16 -5.48 -2.51
CA LEU A 224 -2.65 -4.38 -1.67
C LEU A 224 -1.57 -3.32 -1.44
N ILE A 225 -0.33 -3.74 -1.14
CA ILE A 225 0.79 -2.81 -0.95
C ILE A 225 1.05 -2.00 -2.23
N GLN A 226 1.19 -2.67 -3.37
CA GLN A 226 1.45 -1.96 -4.64
C GLN A 226 0.32 -0.99 -4.98
N GLN A 227 -0.93 -1.36 -4.67
CA GLN A 227 -2.11 -0.56 -4.95
C GLN A 227 -2.09 0.75 -4.15
N ARG A 228 -1.73 0.67 -2.86
CA ARG A 228 -1.58 1.85 -2.00
C ARG A 228 -0.45 2.75 -2.50
N VAL A 229 0.70 2.17 -2.86
CA VAL A 229 1.82 2.94 -3.41
C VAL A 229 1.40 3.66 -4.69
N ALA A 230 0.71 2.99 -5.61
CA ALA A 230 0.23 3.60 -6.85
C ALA A 230 -0.74 4.76 -6.59
N PHE A 231 -1.71 4.54 -5.69
CA PHE A 231 -2.76 5.50 -5.39
C PHE A 231 -2.22 6.77 -4.72
N PHE A 232 -1.31 6.63 -3.76
CA PHE A 232 -0.73 7.78 -3.03
C PHE A 232 0.56 8.33 -3.69
N SER A 233 0.88 7.93 -4.92
CA SER A 233 2.11 8.35 -5.60
C SER A 233 2.08 9.79 -6.12
N GLY A 234 0.90 10.37 -6.36
CA GLY A 234 0.75 11.61 -7.12
C GLY A 234 1.12 11.49 -8.61
N ILE A 235 1.52 10.30 -9.08
CA ILE A 235 1.84 10.04 -10.48
C ILE A 235 0.55 9.67 -11.20
N GLN A 236 -0.01 10.62 -11.97
CA GLN A 236 -1.34 10.51 -12.56
C GLN A 236 -1.60 9.17 -13.26
N ARG A 237 -0.67 8.66 -14.08
CA ARG A 237 -0.81 7.33 -14.74
C ARG A 237 -1.06 6.21 -13.73
N LYS A 238 -0.26 6.14 -12.67
CA LYS A 238 -0.34 5.10 -11.63
C LYS A 238 -1.63 5.24 -10.83
N VAL A 239 -1.98 6.48 -10.50
CA VAL A 239 -3.20 6.82 -9.78
C VAL A 239 -4.44 6.42 -10.59
N THR A 240 -4.48 6.74 -11.89
CA THR A 240 -5.56 6.30 -12.80
C THR A 240 -5.69 4.78 -12.85
N PHE A 241 -4.59 4.04 -12.99
CA PHE A 241 -4.66 2.57 -12.97
C PHE A 241 -5.09 2.02 -11.61
N ALA A 242 -4.62 2.64 -10.52
CA ALA A 242 -5.05 2.27 -9.19
C ALA A 242 -6.57 2.47 -9.03
N GLU A 243 -7.10 3.62 -9.46
CA GLU A 243 -8.54 3.90 -9.48
C GLU A 243 -9.33 2.96 -10.38
N ALA A 244 -8.75 2.48 -11.48
CA ALA A 244 -9.43 1.49 -12.31
C ALA A 244 -9.51 0.12 -11.60
N CYS A 245 -8.53 -0.21 -10.76
CA CYS A 245 -8.38 -1.52 -10.13
C CYS A 245 -8.77 -1.58 -8.65
N TYR A 246 -9.29 -0.51 -8.03
CA TYR A 246 -9.52 -0.47 -6.59
C TYR A 246 -10.46 -1.58 -6.09
N LYS A 247 -11.48 -1.96 -6.87
CA LYS A 247 -12.40 -3.06 -6.55
C LYS A 247 -11.82 -4.46 -6.71
N CYS A 248 -10.68 -4.60 -7.39
CA CYS A 248 -10.07 -5.92 -7.57
C CYS A 248 -9.77 -6.55 -6.20
N LEU A 249 -9.31 -5.77 -5.22
CA LEU A 249 -9.00 -6.26 -3.87
C LEU A 249 -10.19 -6.94 -3.19
N GLU A 250 -11.38 -6.33 -3.25
CA GLU A 250 -12.60 -6.90 -2.66
C GLU A 250 -12.91 -8.27 -3.28
N ILE A 251 -12.92 -8.33 -4.61
CA ILE A 251 -13.22 -9.55 -5.37
C ILE A 251 -12.20 -10.64 -5.03
N LEU A 252 -10.92 -10.29 -4.95
CA LEU A 252 -9.83 -11.23 -4.66
C LEU A 252 -9.91 -11.75 -3.22
N ILE A 253 -10.22 -10.89 -2.25
CA ILE A 253 -10.36 -11.29 -0.85
C ILE A 253 -11.56 -12.22 -0.64
N LYS A 254 -12.68 -11.94 -1.31
CA LYS A 254 -13.87 -12.80 -1.29
C LYS A 254 -13.59 -14.14 -1.97
N ASN A 255 -13.15 -14.13 -3.23
CA ASN A 255 -12.97 -15.34 -4.04
C ASN A 255 -11.76 -16.19 -3.62
N GLY A 256 -10.73 -15.57 -3.06
CA GLY A 256 -9.58 -16.23 -2.45
C GLY A 256 -9.91 -16.96 -1.14
N GLY A 257 -11.10 -16.70 -0.58
CA GLY A 257 -11.52 -17.22 0.72
C GLY A 257 -10.87 -16.52 1.91
N HIS A 258 -10.19 -15.39 1.69
CA HIS A 258 -9.55 -14.61 2.75
C HIS A 258 -10.58 -13.95 3.67
N LEU A 259 -11.72 -13.49 3.14
CA LEU A 259 -12.82 -12.97 3.96
C LEU A 259 -13.34 -14.05 4.92
N LYS A 260 -13.73 -15.21 4.37
CA LYS A 260 -14.24 -16.34 5.16
C LYS A 260 -13.22 -16.82 6.19
N GLY A 261 -11.94 -16.91 5.83
CA GLY A 261 -10.90 -17.39 6.73
C GLY A 261 -10.52 -16.37 7.82
N GLY A 262 -10.48 -15.07 7.48
CA GLY A 262 -10.19 -14.00 8.45
C GLY A 262 -11.34 -13.70 9.43
N MET A 263 -12.59 -13.83 8.96
CA MET A 263 -13.79 -13.66 9.78
C MET A 263 -14.23 -14.96 10.48
N GLN A 264 -13.48 -16.05 10.31
CA GLN A 264 -13.75 -17.27 11.08
C GLN A 264 -13.58 -16.98 12.57
N SER A 265 -14.60 -17.28 13.38
CA SER A 265 -14.47 -17.25 14.84
C SER A 265 -13.33 -18.19 15.24
N ASN A 266 -12.38 -17.65 16.01
CA ASN A 266 -11.16 -18.37 16.31
C ASN A 266 -11.48 -19.46 17.34
N GLU A 267 -11.64 -20.71 16.88
CA GLU A 267 -11.95 -21.88 17.72
C GLU A 267 -10.80 -22.28 18.68
N ILE A 268 -9.72 -21.50 18.75
CA ILE A 268 -8.63 -21.75 19.69
C ILE A 268 -9.11 -21.30 21.07
N SER A 269 -9.50 -22.25 21.91
CA SER A 269 -9.95 -21.96 23.27
C SER A 269 -8.77 -21.68 24.19
N LEU A 270 -9.02 -21.00 25.31
CA LEU A 270 -8.02 -20.81 26.36
C LEU A 270 -7.55 -22.15 26.94
N GLU A 271 -8.42 -23.16 26.95
CA GLU A 271 -8.10 -24.52 27.39
C GLU A 271 -7.13 -25.22 26.43
N ASP A 272 -7.29 -25.03 25.11
CA ASP A 272 -6.36 -25.55 24.10
C ASP A 272 -4.96 -24.98 24.31
N ILE A 273 -4.86 -23.67 24.61
CA ILE A 273 -3.60 -23.00 24.86
C ILE A 273 -2.97 -23.47 26.17
N SER A 274 -3.75 -23.57 27.25
CA SER A 274 -3.23 -23.94 28.58
C SER A 274 -2.69 -25.37 28.63
N ASN A 275 -3.26 -26.26 27.81
CA ASN A 275 -2.87 -27.67 27.75
C ASN A 275 -1.79 -27.95 26.69
N ALA A 276 -1.56 -27.02 25.77
CA ALA A 276 -0.56 -27.18 24.73
C ALA A 276 0.86 -26.88 25.25
N SER A 277 1.81 -27.72 24.84
CA SER A 277 3.24 -27.48 25.06
C SER A 277 4.05 -27.93 23.85
N GLY A 278 5.23 -27.34 23.67
CA GLY A 278 6.14 -27.67 22.56
C GLY A 278 5.48 -27.53 21.19
N GLU A 279 5.45 -28.62 20.43
CA GLU A 279 4.93 -28.65 19.05
C GLU A 279 3.44 -28.31 18.95
N ALA A 280 2.63 -28.72 19.94
CA ALA A 280 1.20 -28.41 19.96
C ALA A 280 0.95 -26.89 20.07
N LEU A 281 1.75 -26.20 20.88
CA LEU A 281 1.66 -24.75 21.03
C LEU A 281 2.09 -24.03 19.75
N GLU A 282 3.16 -24.50 19.11
CA GLU A 282 3.61 -23.97 17.82
C GLU A 282 2.56 -24.16 16.72
N HIS A 283 1.86 -25.29 16.70
CA HIS A 283 0.76 -25.54 15.78
C HIS A 283 -0.40 -24.56 15.99
N LEU A 284 -0.81 -24.34 17.24
CA LEU A 284 -1.85 -23.36 17.58
C LEU A 284 -1.44 -21.94 17.20
N TRP A 285 -0.19 -21.56 17.47
CA TRP A 285 0.36 -20.26 17.07
C TRP A 285 0.32 -20.06 15.55
N ARG A 286 0.74 -21.08 14.76
CA ARG A 286 0.69 -21.01 13.30
C ARG A 286 -0.74 -20.91 12.78
N LYS A 287 -1.67 -21.68 13.35
CA LYS A 287 -3.10 -21.60 13.01
C LYS A 287 -3.64 -20.20 13.27
N TRP A 288 -3.40 -19.65 14.47
CA TRP A 288 -3.79 -18.29 14.83
C TRP A 288 -3.19 -17.26 13.86
N SER A 289 -1.88 -17.33 13.60
CA SER A 289 -1.18 -16.34 12.76
C SER A 289 -1.70 -16.30 11.32
N THR A 290 -2.19 -17.44 10.82
CA THR A 290 -2.79 -17.54 9.48
C THR A 290 -4.13 -16.82 9.44
N ILE A 291 -5.00 -17.08 10.42
CA ILE A 291 -6.31 -16.42 10.56
C ILE A 291 -6.11 -14.91 10.76
N GLU A 292 -5.20 -14.53 11.66
CA GLU A 292 -4.87 -13.15 11.96
C GLU A 292 -4.34 -12.40 10.72
N SER A 293 -3.44 -13.02 9.95
CA SER A 293 -2.92 -12.41 8.73
C SER A 293 -4.03 -12.17 7.70
N GLN A 294 -4.98 -13.11 7.55
CA GLN A 294 -6.13 -12.95 6.66
C GLN A 294 -7.08 -11.85 7.15
N ARG A 295 -7.36 -11.83 8.45
CA ARG A 295 -8.20 -10.80 9.09
C ARG A 295 -7.63 -9.40 8.87
N ARG A 296 -6.33 -9.22 9.12
CA ARG A 296 -5.61 -7.97 8.86
C ARG A 296 -5.69 -7.54 7.40
N LEU A 297 -5.48 -8.47 6.47
CA LEU A 297 -5.61 -8.21 5.04
C LEU A 297 -7.01 -7.72 4.67
N VAL A 298 -8.06 -8.36 5.22
CA VAL A 298 -9.45 -7.95 5.00
C VAL A 298 -9.63 -6.51 5.47
N TYR A 299 -9.38 -6.21 6.75
CA TYR A 299 -9.56 -4.85 7.26
C TYR A 299 -8.77 -3.80 6.47
N ALA A 300 -7.51 -4.08 6.15
CA ALA A 300 -6.68 -3.14 5.39
C ALA A 300 -7.20 -2.89 3.97
N ALA A 301 -7.81 -3.89 3.32
CA ALA A 301 -8.42 -3.70 2.02
C ALA A 301 -9.69 -2.83 2.10
N TYR A 302 -10.55 -3.06 3.09
CA TYR A 302 -11.75 -2.22 3.31
C TYR A 302 -11.38 -0.78 3.67
N ILE A 303 -10.37 -0.57 4.52
CA ILE A 303 -9.83 0.76 4.82
C ILE A 303 -9.30 1.43 3.56
N THR A 304 -8.57 0.69 2.72
CA THR A 304 -8.03 1.20 1.46
C THR A 304 -9.16 1.56 0.48
N GLU A 305 -10.21 0.73 0.38
CA GLU A 305 -11.40 1.04 -0.43
C GLU A 305 -12.07 2.32 0.04
N ALA A 306 -12.26 2.49 1.36
CA ALA A 306 -12.83 3.69 1.93
C ALA A 306 -11.99 4.93 1.61
N HIS A 307 -10.65 4.85 1.73
CA HIS A 307 -9.76 5.95 1.35
C HIS A 307 -9.88 6.32 -0.13
N VAL A 308 -9.90 5.35 -1.03
CA VAL A 308 -10.04 5.58 -2.47
C VAL A 308 -11.43 6.15 -2.81
N SER A 309 -12.48 5.58 -2.21
CA SER A 309 -13.87 6.02 -2.37
C SER A 309 -14.05 7.48 -1.95
N MET A 310 -13.58 7.85 -0.74
CA MET A 310 -13.70 9.20 -0.21
C MET A 310 -12.91 10.22 -1.04
N SER A 311 -11.67 9.90 -1.43
CA SER A 311 -10.81 10.84 -2.15
C SER A 311 -11.24 11.05 -3.61
N ARG A 312 -11.90 10.07 -4.24
CA ARG A 312 -12.32 10.12 -5.65
C ARG A 312 -13.83 10.17 -5.86
N HIS A 313 -14.61 10.32 -4.79
CA HIS A 313 -16.07 10.32 -4.84
C HIS A 313 -16.65 9.09 -5.55
N LEU A 314 -15.96 7.95 -5.42
CA LEU A 314 -16.42 6.67 -5.97
C LEU A 314 -17.38 6.03 -4.97
N GLN A 315 -18.40 5.33 -5.45
CA GLN A 315 -19.35 4.64 -4.58
C GLN A 315 -18.66 3.49 -3.85
N LEU A 316 -18.78 3.46 -2.52
CA LEU A 316 -18.46 2.28 -1.72
C LEU A 316 -19.44 1.17 -2.11
N THR A 317 -18.94 -0.01 -2.45
CA THR A 317 -19.83 -1.12 -2.82
C THR A 317 -19.72 -2.32 -1.92
N SER A 318 -18.70 -2.37 -1.07
CA SER A 318 -18.66 -3.42 -0.07
C SER A 318 -19.71 -3.18 1.02
N PRO A 319 -20.62 -4.13 1.28
CA PRO A 319 -21.54 -4.02 2.39
C PRO A 319 -20.74 -4.13 3.69
N TYR A 320 -20.84 -3.13 4.58
CA TYR A 320 -20.19 -3.15 5.89
C TYR A 320 -20.51 -4.42 6.70
N PHE A 321 -21.68 -5.04 6.48
CA PHE A 321 -22.12 -6.27 7.13
C PHE A 321 -21.33 -7.54 6.75
N ASP A 322 -20.52 -7.51 5.68
CA ASP A 322 -19.70 -8.67 5.29
C ASP A 322 -18.57 -8.97 6.32
N VAL A 323 -18.30 -8.02 7.21
CA VAL A 323 -17.27 -8.09 8.26
C VAL A 323 -17.88 -8.42 9.64
N ASP A 324 -19.20 -8.31 9.79
CA ASP A 324 -19.95 -8.67 11.00
C ASP A 324 -20.40 -10.14 10.93
N VAL A 325 -19.50 -11.09 11.20
CA VAL A 325 -19.83 -12.53 11.31
C VAL A 325 -19.37 -13.12 12.63
#